data_AF-A0A4Q0Z166-F1
#
_entry.id   AF-A0A4Q0Z166-F1
#
_cell.length_a   1.000
_cell.length_b   1.000
_cell.length_c   1.000
_cell.angle_alpha   90.00
_cell.angle_beta   90.00
_cell.angle_gamma   90.00
#
_symmetry.space_group_name_H-M   'P 1'
#
loop_
_entity.id
_entity.type
_entity.pdbx_description
1 polymer ?
#
loop_
_entity_poly.entity_id
_entity_poly.type
_entity_poly.pdbx_seq_one_letter_code
_entity_poly.pdbx_strand_id
1 'polypeptide(L)'
;MKLVNYALQTQIETLSESKSQEFFKKYIQEILEDQSKPYYQKADYVGLSLNELKNKIDYLSSNIKELQALKKKLSESLELAKVLTAQVLVSNGVDRVDGNIISSLTLTKESTTIKKKITIKDENAVMGLGFVKFSVDEEAITKTLEEESSKDLKELNKYIKVEDIKTITEAKVKVNTKRAVNNAETTTDEILQLKQAS
;
A
#
# COMPACT_ATOMS: atom_id res chain seq x y z
N MET A 1 16.83 13.75 -4.85
CA MET A 1 15.85 13.68 -5.96
C MET A 1 16.42 14.49 -7.11
N LYS A 2 16.65 13.89 -8.29
CA LYS A 2 17.06 14.67 -9.47
C LYS A 2 15.88 15.55 -9.91
N LEU A 3 16.17 16.77 -10.33
CA LEU A 3 15.17 17.78 -10.76
C LEU A 3 14.84 17.70 -12.26
N VAL A 4 15.18 16.59 -12.92
CA VAL A 4 14.90 16.42 -14.34
C VAL A 4 13.43 16.03 -14.48
N ASN A 5 12.57 17.01 -14.74
CA ASN A 5 11.16 16.81 -15.04
C ASN A 5 11.01 16.66 -16.56
N TYR A 6 10.98 15.43 -17.05
CA TYR A 6 10.67 15.19 -18.46
C TYR A 6 9.22 15.58 -18.74
N ALA A 7 8.92 16.19 -19.89
CA ALA A 7 7.54 16.51 -20.28
C ALA A 7 6.63 15.26 -20.27
N LEU A 8 7.18 14.10 -20.65
CA LEU A 8 6.48 12.82 -20.58
C LEU A 8 6.15 12.41 -19.14
N GLN A 9 7.01 12.70 -18.17
CA GLN A 9 6.76 12.40 -16.76
C GLN A 9 5.51 13.12 -16.25
N THR A 10 5.35 14.41 -16.57
CA THR A 10 4.15 15.17 -16.19
C THR A 10 2.89 14.60 -16.84
N GLN A 11 2.96 14.18 -18.11
CA GLN A 11 1.83 13.53 -18.77
C GLN A 11 1.45 12.20 -18.09
N ILE A 12 2.45 11.39 -17.69
CA ILE A 12 2.21 10.15 -16.95
C ILE A 12 1.59 10.44 -15.57
N GLU A 13 2.04 11.48 -14.85
CA GLU A 13 1.48 11.87 -13.55
C GLU A 13 0.02 12.32 -13.63
N THR A 14 -0.41 12.84 -14.77
CA THR A 14 -1.81 13.28 -14.99
C THR A 14 -2.76 12.16 -15.44
N LEU A 15 -2.25 10.94 -15.66
CA LEU A 15 -3.08 9.78 -16.00
C LEU A 15 -4.01 9.44 -14.84
N SER A 16 -5.29 9.33 -15.15
CA SER A 16 -6.32 8.85 -14.24
C SER A 16 -7.29 7.95 -14.97
N GLU A 17 -7.90 7.00 -14.27
CA GLU A 17 -8.93 6.11 -14.83
C GLU A 17 -10.15 6.89 -15.34
N SER A 18 -10.35 8.11 -14.84
CA SER A 18 -11.45 9.01 -15.21
C SER A 18 -11.22 9.84 -16.48
N LYS A 19 -10.01 9.87 -17.03
CA LYS A 19 -9.65 10.70 -18.21
C LYS A 19 -9.34 9.82 -19.41
N SER A 20 -9.58 10.36 -20.61
CA SER A 20 -9.25 9.65 -21.86
C SER A 20 -7.75 9.37 -21.93
N GLN A 21 -7.40 8.08 -22.00
CA GLN A 21 -6.02 7.61 -22.15
C GLN A 21 -5.53 7.69 -23.59
N GLU A 22 -6.40 8.01 -24.56
CA GLU A 22 -6.04 8.10 -25.98
C GLU A 22 -5.00 9.19 -26.25
N PHE A 23 -5.08 10.32 -25.55
CA PHE A 23 -4.09 11.40 -25.67
C PHE A 23 -2.70 10.94 -25.25
N PHE A 24 -2.61 10.15 -24.18
CA PHE A 24 -1.35 9.59 -23.73
C PHE A 24 -0.80 8.54 -24.70
N LYS A 25 -1.68 7.67 -25.23
CA LYS A 25 -1.30 6.69 -26.27
C LYS A 25 -0.75 7.37 -27.52
N LYS A 26 -1.42 8.43 -28.00
CA LYS A 26 -0.95 9.25 -29.15
C LYS A 26 0.38 9.94 -28.85
N TYR A 27 0.53 10.52 -27.66
CA TYR A 27 1.77 11.18 -27.28
C TYR A 27 2.97 10.21 -27.22
N ILE A 28 2.77 9.00 -26.68
CA ILE A 28 3.80 7.94 -26.74
C ILE A 28 4.09 7.55 -28.18
N GLN A 29 3.06 7.42 -29.01
CA GLN A 29 3.21 7.07 -30.42
C GLN A 29 4.03 8.14 -31.18
N GLU A 30 3.75 9.42 -30.97
CA GLU A 30 4.52 10.54 -31.53
C GLU A 30 6.00 10.48 -31.14
N ILE A 31 6.30 10.19 -29.86
CA ILE A 31 7.69 10.04 -29.38
C ILE A 31 8.39 8.86 -30.07
N LEU A 32 7.69 7.74 -30.25
CA LEU A 32 8.27 6.53 -30.84
C LEU A 32 8.43 6.64 -32.36
N GLU A 33 7.53 7.36 -33.04
CA GLU A 33 7.51 7.53 -34.50
C GLU A 33 8.37 8.70 -35.00
N ASP A 34 8.84 9.59 -34.11
CA ASP A 34 9.67 10.75 -34.45
C ASP A 34 10.93 10.36 -35.25
N GLN A 35 10.98 10.64 -36.54
CA GLN A 35 12.10 10.26 -37.41
C GLN A 35 13.39 11.05 -37.13
N SER A 36 13.33 12.11 -36.31
CA SER A 36 14.49 12.97 -36.04
C SER A 36 15.52 12.33 -35.09
N LYS A 37 15.11 11.36 -34.26
CA LYS A 37 15.98 10.74 -33.25
C LYS A 37 16.18 9.23 -33.43
N PRO A 38 17.36 8.70 -33.07
CA PRO A 38 17.61 7.26 -33.06
C PRO A 38 16.71 6.49 -32.10
N TYR A 39 16.42 5.23 -32.44
CA TYR A 39 15.54 4.33 -31.66
C TYR A 39 15.94 4.20 -30.17
N TYR A 40 17.24 4.13 -29.89
CA TYR A 40 17.72 3.99 -28.51
C TYR A 40 17.44 5.22 -27.65
N GLN A 41 17.54 6.44 -28.20
CA GLN A 41 17.25 7.66 -27.44
C GLN A 41 15.76 7.77 -27.08
N LYS A 42 14.88 7.29 -27.97
CA LYS A 42 13.43 7.21 -27.71
C LYS A 42 13.11 6.23 -26.58
N ALA A 43 13.70 5.05 -26.65
CA ALA A 43 13.56 4.03 -25.63
C ALA A 43 14.10 4.51 -24.27
N ASP A 44 15.25 5.17 -24.27
CA ASP A 44 15.86 5.73 -23.06
C ASP A 44 14.98 6.86 -22.49
N TYR A 45 14.42 7.76 -23.30
CA TYR A 45 13.54 8.84 -22.84
C TYR A 45 12.26 8.30 -22.17
N VAL A 46 11.59 7.33 -22.80
CA VAL A 46 10.39 6.68 -22.22
C VAL A 46 10.76 5.88 -20.97
N GLY A 47 11.84 5.11 -21.02
CA GLY A 47 12.31 4.27 -19.92
C GLY A 47 12.72 5.10 -18.70
N LEU A 48 13.48 6.18 -18.90
CA LEU A 48 13.89 7.10 -17.83
C LEU A 48 12.68 7.82 -17.24
N SER A 49 11.74 8.29 -18.05
CA SER A 49 10.51 8.95 -17.56
C SER A 49 9.68 8.04 -16.64
N LEU A 50 9.53 6.75 -17.00
CA LEU A 50 8.88 5.76 -16.16
C LEU A 50 9.70 5.42 -14.90
N ASN A 51 11.02 5.30 -15.05
CA ASN A 51 11.91 4.98 -13.93
C ASN A 51 11.99 6.11 -12.91
N GLU A 52 11.90 7.38 -13.32
CA GLU A 52 11.84 8.52 -12.40
C GLU A 52 10.60 8.49 -11.52
N LEU A 53 9.44 8.07 -12.05
CA LEU A 53 8.25 7.85 -11.23
C LEU A 53 8.46 6.74 -10.21
N LYS A 54 9.08 5.64 -10.63
CA LYS A 54 9.46 4.57 -9.70
C LYS A 54 10.41 5.08 -8.61
N ASN A 55 11.43 5.85 -8.96
CA ASN A 55 12.34 6.47 -8.00
C ASN A 55 11.61 7.40 -7.01
N LYS A 56 10.66 8.21 -7.49
CA LYS A 56 9.79 9.05 -6.64
C LYS A 56 8.98 8.19 -5.67
N ILE A 57 8.36 7.10 -6.15
CA ILE A 57 7.59 6.16 -5.32
C ILE A 57 8.49 5.50 -4.27
N ASP A 58 9.69 5.04 -4.65
CA ASP A 58 10.63 4.38 -3.75
C ASP A 58 11.14 5.36 -2.68
N TYR A 59 11.42 6.62 -3.05
CA TYR A 59 11.79 7.69 -2.12
C TYR A 59 10.67 7.98 -1.11
N LEU A 60 9.44 8.19 -1.59
CA LEU A 60 8.28 8.40 -0.71
C LEU A 60 8.06 7.21 0.22
N SER A 61 8.21 5.99 -0.30
CA SER A 61 8.08 4.76 0.50
C SER A 61 9.13 4.67 1.60
N SER A 62 10.38 5.08 1.34
CA SER A 62 11.44 5.16 2.36
C SER A 62 11.08 6.19 3.44
N ASN A 63 10.67 7.40 3.03
CA ASN A 63 10.28 8.46 3.97
C ASN A 63 9.08 8.04 4.84
N ILE A 64 8.08 7.34 4.26
CA ILE A 64 6.94 6.83 5.03
C ILE A 64 7.41 5.87 6.12
N LYS A 65 8.35 4.96 5.82
CA LYS A 65 8.92 4.03 6.81
C LYS A 65 9.62 4.77 7.94
N GLU A 66 10.43 5.78 7.61
CA GLU A 66 11.13 6.60 8.61
C GLU A 66 10.15 7.40 9.48
N LEU A 67 9.15 8.02 8.88
CA LEU A 67 8.09 8.75 9.60
C LEU A 67 7.28 7.83 10.52
N GLN A 68 6.98 6.61 10.07
CA GLN A 68 6.32 5.60 10.90
C GLN A 68 7.19 5.17 12.09
N ALA A 69 8.49 4.98 11.88
CA ALA A 69 9.41 4.65 12.96
C ALA A 69 9.53 5.80 13.98
N LEU A 70 9.63 7.04 13.51
CA LEU A 70 9.65 8.24 14.35
C LEU A 70 8.35 8.38 15.16
N LYS A 71 7.18 8.19 14.51
CA LYS A 71 5.88 8.21 15.19
C LYS A 71 5.81 7.17 16.31
N LYS A 72 6.30 5.95 16.06
CA LYS A 72 6.34 4.88 17.05
C LYS A 72 7.23 5.26 18.23
N LYS A 73 8.46 5.73 17.97
CA LYS A 73 9.41 6.17 19.01
C LYS A 73 8.84 7.29 19.88
N LEU A 74 8.19 8.29 19.27
CA LEU A 74 7.55 9.39 20.01
C LEU A 74 6.38 8.91 20.88
N SER A 75 5.58 7.97 20.36
CA SER A 75 4.46 7.40 21.10
C SER A 75 4.93 6.57 22.30
N GLU A 76 5.97 5.76 22.14
CA GLU A 76 6.61 4.99 23.22
C GLU A 76 7.22 5.91 24.28
N SER A 77 7.93 6.96 23.84
CA SER A 77 8.56 7.94 24.74
C SER A 77 7.50 8.72 25.54
N LEU A 78 6.39 9.10 24.89
CA LEU A 78 5.29 9.79 25.56
C LEU A 78 4.63 8.90 26.63
N GLU A 79 4.39 7.63 26.31
CA GLU A 79 3.78 6.70 27.26
C GLU A 79 4.70 6.45 28.45
N LEU A 80 5.99 6.25 28.21
CA LEU A 80 7.00 6.12 29.25
C LEU A 80 7.06 7.39 30.13
N ALA A 81 7.04 8.58 29.52
CA ALA A 81 7.03 9.85 30.25
C ALA A 81 5.79 9.98 31.16
N LYS A 82 4.60 9.57 30.70
CA LYS A 82 3.39 9.54 31.53
C LYS A 82 3.53 8.60 32.73
N VAL A 83 4.05 7.39 32.51
CA VAL A 83 4.27 6.41 33.58
C VAL A 83 5.26 6.94 34.62
N LEU A 84 6.40 7.48 34.19
CA LEU A 84 7.39 8.07 35.11
C LEU A 84 6.81 9.27 35.87
N THR A 85 6.06 10.14 35.19
CA THR A 85 5.40 11.29 35.83
C THR A 85 4.40 10.82 36.89
N ALA A 86 3.61 9.79 36.58
CA ALA A 86 2.69 9.18 37.54
C ALA A 86 3.43 8.58 38.75
N GLN A 87 4.55 7.88 38.54
CA GLN A 87 5.37 7.32 39.64
C GLN A 87 5.91 8.42 40.57
N VAL A 88 6.37 9.54 40.02
CA VAL A 88 6.85 10.69 40.81
C VAL A 88 5.70 11.34 41.58
N LEU A 89 4.54 11.52 40.96
CA LEU A 89 3.36 12.07 41.62
C LEU A 89 2.89 11.19 42.80
N VAL A 90 2.84 9.87 42.60
CA VAL A 90 2.51 8.89 43.66
C VAL A 90 3.54 8.94 44.80
N SER A 91 4.83 8.98 44.48
CA SER A 91 5.90 9.03 45.49
C SER A 91 5.85 10.30 46.35
N ASN A 92 5.33 11.39 45.79
CA ASN A 92 5.13 12.66 46.51
C ASN A 92 3.73 12.80 47.13
N GLY A 93 2.85 11.81 46.99
CA GLY A 93 1.48 11.84 47.51
C GLY A 93 0.57 12.87 46.83
N VAL A 94 0.85 13.23 45.58
CA VAL A 94 0.12 14.25 44.82
C VAL A 94 -0.80 13.59 43.80
N ASP A 95 -2.11 13.67 44.00
CA ASP A 95 -3.10 13.08 43.09
C ASP A 95 -3.47 14.01 41.90
N ARG A 96 -3.33 15.33 42.09
CA ARG A 96 -3.68 16.34 41.09
C ARG A 96 -2.80 17.57 41.22
N VAL A 97 -2.34 18.09 40.08
CA VAL A 97 -1.63 19.37 39.96
C VAL A 97 -2.37 20.23 38.95
N ASP A 98 -2.89 21.39 39.37
CA ASP A 98 -3.51 22.35 38.47
C ASP A 98 -2.45 23.24 37.81
N GLY A 99 -2.67 23.60 36.54
CA GLY A 99 -1.75 24.44 35.77
C GLY A 99 -2.38 25.78 35.39
N ASN A 100 -1.52 26.74 35.06
CA ASN A 100 -1.96 28.06 34.58
C ASN A 100 -2.27 28.08 33.06
N ILE A 101 -1.57 27.23 32.27
CA ILE A 101 -1.77 27.10 30.81
C ILE A 101 -2.51 25.82 30.43
N ILE A 102 -2.27 24.73 31.16
CA ILE A 102 -2.97 23.44 31.03
C ILE A 102 -3.86 23.24 32.26
N SER A 103 -5.08 22.72 32.07
CA SER A 103 -6.09 22.66 33.12
C SER A 103 -5.63 21.89 34.35
N SER A 104 -5.11 20.67 34.18
CA SER A 104 -4.56 19.87 35.28
C SER A 104 -3.83 18.62 34.81
N LEU A 105 -2.90 18.15 35.62
CA LEU A 105 -2.37 16.79 35.62
C LEU A 105 -3.09 15.99 36.71
N THR A 106 -3.89 14.99 36.33
CA THR A 106 -4.57 14.10 37.28
C THR A 106 -4.04 12.69 37.15
N LEU A 107 -3.75 12.05 38.29
CA LEU A 107 -3.37 10.65 38.33
C LEU A 107 -4.57 9.78 37.92
N THR A 108 -4.39 8.91 36.94
CA THR A 108 -5.39 7.88 36.61
C THR A 108 -5.05 6.63 37.43
N LYS A 109 -6.03 6.11 38.17
CA LYS A 109 -5.84 4.90 38.98
C LYS A 109 -5.53 3.70 38.08
N GLU A 110 -4.65 2.81 38.57
CA GLU A 110 -4.38 1.54 37.91
C GLU A 110 -5.68 0.76 37.73
N SER A 111 -5.99 0.38 36.48
CA SER A 111 -7.13 -0.50 36.19
C SER A 111 -6.59 -1.81 35.60
N THR A 112 -6.88 -2.91 36.28
CA THR A 112 -6.48 -4.24 35.80
C THR A 112 -7.62 -4.82 34.97
N THR A 113 -7.48 -4.76 33.63
CA THR A 113 -8.40 -5.45 32.73
C THR A 113 -7.86 -6.84 32.41
N ILE A 114 -8.41 -7.86 33.07
CA ILE A 114 -8.03 -9.26 32.88
C ILE A 114 -8.62 -9.76 31.55
N LYS A 115 -7.82 -9.73 30.48
CA LYS A 115 -8.15 -10.43 29.22
C LYS A 115 -7.79 -11.90 29.36
N LYS A 116 -8.80 -12.75 29.59
CA LYS A 116 -8.62 -14.21 29.61
C LYS A 116 -8.30 -14.70 28.20
N LYS A 117 -7.04 -15.06 27.94
CA LYS A 117 -6.65 -15.77 26.71
C LYS A 117 -7.01 -17.25 26.86
N ILE A 118 -8.11 -17.66 26.24
CA ILE A 118 -8.48 -19.08 26.14
C ILE A 118 -7.50 -19.72 25.15
N THR A 119 -6.67 -20.63 25.62
CA THR A 119 -5.86 -21.50 24.76
C THR A 119 -6.54 -22.86 24.77
N ILE A 120 -7.13 -23.25 23.65
CA ILE A 120 -7.80 -24.56 23.50
C ILE A 120 -6.69 -25.60 23.43
N LYS A 121 -6.64 -26.51 24.40
CA LYS A 121 -5.63 -27.59 24.45
C LYS A 121 -6.04 -28.79 23.61
N ASP A 122 -7.34 -29.06 23.52
CA ASP A 122 -7.94 -30.14 22.75
C ASP A 122 -9.18 -29.59 22.04
N GLU A 123 -9.05 -29.38 20.74
CA GLU A 123 -10.10 -28.81 19.92
C GLU A 123 -11.28 -29.77 19.80
N ASN A 124 -11.06 -31.08 19.71
CA ASN A 124 -12.12 -32.07 19.52
C ASN A 124 -13.02 -32.21 20.75
N ALA A 125 -12.43 -32.19 21.96
CA ALA A 125 -13.19 -32.20 23.19
C ALA A 125 -14.03 -30.93 23.38
N VAL A 126 -13.48 -29.76 23.02
CA VAL A 126 -14.19 -28.48 23.08
C VAL A 126 -15.29 -28.38 22.02
N MET A 127 -15.05 -28.94 20.84
CA MET A 127 -16.06 -29.08 19.79
C MET A 127 -17.20 -30.01 20.25
N GLY A 128 -16.88 -31.14 20.87
CA GLY A 128 -17.86 -32.09 21.44
C GLY A 128 -18.67 -31.53 22.61
N LEU A 129 -18.14 -30.53 23.32
CA LEU A 129 -18.83 -29.79 24.38
C LEU A 129 -19.77 -28.68 23.84
N GLY A 130 -19.91 -28.56 22.52
CA GLY A 130 -20.88 -27.65 21.88
C GLY A 130 -20.37 -26.21 21.69
N PHE A 131 -19.09 -25.93 21.92
CA PHE A 131 -18.48 -24.63 21.65
C PHE A 131 -18.04 -24.52 20.18
N VAL A 132 -18.96 -24.77 19.24
CA VAL A 132 -18.72 -24.70 17.80
C VAL A 132 -19.58 -23.63 17.13
N LYS A 133 -19.01 -22.93 16.15
CA LYS A 133 -19.75 -22.06 15.24
C LYS A 133 -19.94 -22.84 13.94
N PHE A 134 -21.18 -23.23 13.64
CA PHE A 134 -21.50 -23.82 12.34
C PHE A 134 -21.47 -22.72 11.28
N SER A 135 -20.41 -22.72 10.47
CA SER A 135 -20.33 -21.93 9.23
C SER A 135 -20.35 -22.87 8.04
N VAL A 136 -20.92 -22.39 6.94
CA VAL A 136 -20.86 -23.09 5.66
C VAL A 136 -19.41 -23.10 5.20
N ASP A 137 -18.92 -24.27 4.77
CA ASP A 137 -17.56 -24.45 4.29
C ASP A 137 -17.47 -24.03 2.81
N GLU A 138 -17.04 -22.79 2.58
CA GLU A 138 -16.86 -22.21 1.25
C GLU A 138 -15.75 -22.90 0.44
N GLU A 139 -14.75 -23.51 1.11
CA GLU A 139 -13.65 -24.24 0.46
C GLU A 139 -14.11 -25.61 -0.03
N ALA A 140 -14.95 -26.31 0.73
CA ALA A 140 -15.55 -27.57 0.29
C ALA A 140 -16.50 -27.34 -0.90
N ILE A 141 -17.26 -26.24 -0.88
CA ILE A 141 -18.17 -25.83 -1.95
C ILE A 141 -17.39 -25.53 -3.24
N THR A 142 -16.29 -24.79 -3.16
CA THR A 142 -15.46 -24.48 -4.33
C THR A 142 -14.81 -25.73 -4.91
N LYS A 143 -14.31 -26.65 -4.07
CA LYS A 143 -13.81 -27.95 -4.53
C LYS A 143 -14.89 -28.82 -5.20
N THR A 144 -16.09 -28.88 -4.64
CA THR A 144 -17.20 -29.61 -5.30
C THR A 144 -17.67 -28.93 -6.58
N LEU A 145 -17.49 -27.60 -6.71
CA LEU A 145 -17.69 -26.87 -7.95
C LEU A 145 -16.64 -27.24 -9.02
N GLU A 146 -15.40 -27.46 -8.61
CA GLU A 146 -14.29 -27.85 -9.48
C GLU A 146 -14.31 -29.35 -9.86
N GLU A 147 -14.75 -30.24 -8.95
CA GLU A 147 -14.67 -31.71 -9.09
C GLU A 147 -15.84 -32.34 -9.87
N GLU A 148 -16.73 -31.54 -10.48
CA GLU A 148 -17.80 -31.97 -11.41
C GLU A 148 -18.61 -33.23 -10.98
N SER A 149 -18.81 -33.40 -9.67
CA SER A 149 -19.52 -34.55 -9.11
C SER A 149 -21.04 -34.39 -9.29
N SER A 150 -21.60 -35.16 -10.24
CA SER A 150 -22.97 -35.00 -10.79
C SER A 150 -24.16 -35.09 -9.81
N LYS A 151 -23.94 -35.45 -8.54
CA LYS A 151 -24.99 -35.54 -7.50
C LYS A 151 -24.96 -34.33 -6.56
N ASP A 152 -23.79 -33.97 -6.05
CA ASP A 152 -23.65 -32.91 -5.04
C ASP A 152 -23.85 -31.52 -5.66
N LEU A 153 -23.43 -31.33 -6.92
CA LEU A 153 -23.69 -30.10 -7.68
C LEU A 153 -25.19 -29.82 -7.90
N LYS A 154 -26.04 -30.86 -8.01
CA LYS A 154 -27.49 -30.66 -8.24
C LYS A 154 -28.21 -30.18 -7.00
N GLU A 155 -27.77 -30.63 -5.83
CA GLU A 155 -28.30 -30.18 -4.55
C GLU A 155 -27.73 -28.81 -4.17
N LEU A 156 -26.45 -28.57 -4.48
CA LEU A 156 -25.76 -27.31 -4.17
C LEU A 156 -26.20 -26.15 -5.07
N ASN A 157 -26.43 -26.39 -6.37
CA ASN A 157 -26.97 -25.38 -7.31
C ASN A 157 -28.38 -24.90 -6.95
N LYS A 158 -29.10 -25.62 -6.08
CA LYS A 158 -30.40 -25.17 -5.56
C LYS A 158 -30.25 -24.01 -4.56
N TYR A 159 -29.07 -23.86 -3.95
CA TYR A 159 -28.81 -22.91 -2.86
C TYR A 159 -27.71 -21.89 -3.17
N ILE A 160 -26.98 -22.00 -4.29
CA ILE A 160 -25.88 -21.11 -4.67
C ILE A 160 -26.11 -20.50 -6.06
N LYS A 161 -25.83 -19.20 -6.21
CA LYS A 161 -25.78 -18.51 -7.50
C LYS A 161 -24.32 -18.25 -7.86
N VAL A 162 -23.84 -18.88 -8.93
CA VAL A 162 -22.46 -18.71 -9.44
C VAL A 162 -22.50 -17.71 -10.59
N GLU A 163 -21.77 -16.59 -10.47
CA GLU A 163 -21.57 -15.61 -11.53
C GLU A 163 -20.08 -15.56 -11.90
N ASP A 164 -19.73 -15.91 -13.14
CA ASP A 164 -18.35 -15.90 -13.62
C ASP A 164 -17.89 -14.47 -13.92
N ILE A 165 -17.15 -13.86 -13.00
CA ILE A 165 -16.52 -12.55 -13.21
C ILE A 165 -15.17 -12.74 -13.90
N LYS A 166 -15.14 -12.60 -15.24
CA LYS A 166 -13.89 -12.56 -16.01
C LYS A 166 -13.17 -11.23 -15.79
N THR A 167 -12.08 -11.25 -15.04
CA THR A 167 -11.15 -10.11 -14.93
C THR A 167 -10.01 -10.28 -15.94
N ILE A 168 -10.02 -9.46 -17.00
CA ILE A 168 -8.91 -9.39 -17.96
C ILE A 168 -7.90 -8.40 -17.41
N THR A 169 -6.71 -8.90 -17.04
CA THR A 169 -5.57 -8.05 -16.68
C THR A 169 -4.84 -7.64 -17.97
N GLU A 170 -4.81 -6.34 -18.27
CA GLU A 170 -4.17 -5.81 -19.48
C GLU A 170 -2.64 -5.97 -19.47
N ALA A 171 -2.04 -6.11 -20.66
CA ALA A 171 -0.59 -6.22 -20.83
C ALA A 171 0.14 -4.96 -20.33
N LYS A 172 1.20 -5.14 -19.52
CA LYS A 172 2.01 -4.06 -18.94
C LYS A 172 3.42 -4.05 -19.53
N VAL A 173 3.94 -2.85 -19.83
CA VAL A 173 5.33 -2.68 -20.29
C VAL A 173 6.30 -2.95 -19.14
N LYS A 174 7.32 -3.80 -19.37
CA LYS A 174 8.39 -4.09 -18.42
C LYS A 174 9.63 -3.28 -18.77
N VAL A 175 10.02 -2.33 -17.91
CA VAL A 175 11.27 -1.56 -18.06
C VAL A 175 12.43 -2.39 -17.48
N ASN A 176 13.40 -2.76 -18.32
CA ASN A 176 14.63 -3.44 -17.92
C ASN A 176 15.81 -2.46 -18.03
N THR A 177 16.43 -2.09 -16.92
CA THR A 177 17.62 -1.25 -16.91
C THR A 177 18.88 -2.10 -17.08
N LYS A 178 19.87 -1.63 -17.86
CA LYS A 178 21.21 -2.25 -17.91
C LYS A 178 21.92 -2.03 -16.55
N ARG A 179 22.75 -2.97 -16.10
CA ARG A 179 23.56 -2.82 -14.88
C ARG A 179 24.41 -1.54 -14.99
N ALA A 180 24.26 -0.63 -14.03
CA ALA A 180 24.98 0.64 -14.01
C ALA A 180 26.49 0.42 -13.82
N VAL A 181 27.30 0.99 -14.71
CA VAL A 181 28.71 1.29 -14.43
C VAL A 181 28.70 2.65 -13.73
N ASN A 182 29.24 2.73 -12.52
CA ASN A 182 29.19 3.90 -11.66
C ASN A 182 29.61 5.19 -12.40
N ASN A 183 28.82 6.25 -12.22
CA ASN A 183 29.09 7.67 -12.58
C ASN A 183 28.81 8.19 -14.01
N ALA A 184 27.90 7.59 -14.79
CA ALA A 184 27.34 8.31 -15.94
C ALA A 184 26.02 8.99 -15.57
N GLU A 185 25.96 10.33 -15.69
CA GLU A 185 24.69 11.05 -15.70
C GLU A 185 23.91 10.61 -16.94
N THR A 186 22.96 9.68 -16.77
CA THR A 186 22.01 9.28 -17.81
C THR A 186 20.95 10.36 -17.96
N THR A 187 21.30 11.44 -18.64
CA THR A 187 20.37 12.46 -19.11
C THR A 187 20.15 12.28 -20.60
N THR A 188 18.91 11.99 -21.00
CA THR A 188 18.48 12.03 -22.41
C THR A 188 17.83 13.37 -22.72
N ASP A 189 18.14 13.94 -23.88
CA ASP A 189 17.52 15.18 -24.36
C ASP A 189 16.01 15.02 -24.60
N GLU A 190 15.23 16.04 -24.25
CA GLU A 190 13.78 16.08 -24.49
C GLU A 190 13.45 15.83 -25.96
N ILE A 191 12.49 14.94 -26.23
CA ILE A 191 12.09 14.56 -27.59
C ILE A 191 11.00 15.49 -28.13
N LEU A 192 10.01 15.85 -27.30
CA LEU A 192 9.03 16.88 -27.63
C LEU A 192 9.17 18.07 -26.68
N GLN A 193 9.55 19.23 -27.23
CA GLN A 193 9.38 20.51 -26.56
C GLN A 193 7.90 20.90 -26.65
N LEU A 194 7.23 21.03 -25.51
CA LEU A 194 5.88 21.60 -25.46
C LEU A 194 5.96 23.04 -26.00
N LYS A 195 5.39 23.28 -27.19
CA LYS A 195 5.12 24.64 -27.65
C LYS A 195 4.15 25.27 -26.65
N GLN A 196 4.64 26.20 -25.83
CA GLN A 196 3.76 27.01 -24.99
C GLN A 196 2.81 27.77 -25.93
N ALA A 197 1.51 27.46 -25.85
CA ALA A 197 0.50 28.28 -26.47
C ALA A 197 0.50 29.63 -25.72
N SER A 198 0.87 30.70 -26.45
CA SER A 198 0.70 32.10 -26.03
C SER A 198 -0.77 32.50 -26.13
#